data_AF-A0A7V9R1V0-F1
#
_entry.id   AF-A0A7V9R1V0-F1
#
_cell.length_a   1.000
_cell.length_b   1.000
_cell.length_c   1.000
_cell.angle_alpha   90.00
_cell.angle_beta   90.00
_cell.angle_gamma   90.00
#
_symmetry.space_group_name_H-M   'P 1'
#
loop_
_entity.id
_entity.type
_entity.pdbx_description
1 polymer ?
#
loop_
_entity_poly.entity_id
_entity_poly.type
_entity_poly.pdbx_seq_one_letter_code
_entity_poly.pdbx_strand_id
1 'polypeptide(L)'
;MSERTPSSGSTSDINIFMIADIRGYTSFTQQQGDGAAAKLAGTFAGVCRDVVEAHAGSLLELRGDEALCLFRSARGAIAAAVELQDDFVKRAVNDPETPLLVGIGLDVGEALPVEGGYRGGALNLAARLCSQAGPGEILASKTVVHLAGSQQGVTYADRGEVRLKGLRDPVAVVRVTGSDDAMAKLAGSTEVSGSMRVALADDSVLLREGIARLLTESGFKIISAASDADELLAQIRQDPPDVAIVDIRMPPTFTDEGLQAAHIIRAEMPDVAVLLLSQYVETDFALELISGGAGKLGYMLKDRVSNVQEFTDAVRRVGAGGSVIDPEVVSRLVGRARRDNPLDVLTEREREVLSFMAEGRSNQAISQSMNLSTKSIEGHVRNIFTKLNLMTTPDDHRRVLAVLTYLRT
;
A
#
# COMPACT_ATOMS: atom_id res chain seq x y z
N MET A 1 34.06 17.84 54.73
CA MET A 1 32.62 17.67 54.45
C MET A 1 32.42 17.89 52.96
N SER A 2 32.18 16.82 52.21
CA SER A 2 31.77 16.87 50.82
C SER A 2 30.44 16.13 50.76
N GLU A 3 29.35 16.90 50.78
CA GLU A 3 28.00 16.38 50.61
C GLU A 3 27.80 16.04 49.14
N ARG A 4 27.69 14.74 48.84
CA ARG A 4 27.20 14.25 47.56
C ARG A 4 25.71 14.62 47.48
N THR A 5 25.38 15.51 46.56
CA THR A 5 24.01 15.68 46.08
C THR A 5 23.53 14.35 45.48
N PRO A 6 22.37 13.82 45.89
CA PRO A 6 21.84 12.60 45.29
C PRO A 6 21.44 12.88 43.85
N SER A 7 22.01 12.13 42.90
CA SER A 7 21.48 12.06 41.53
C SER A 7 20.05 11.53 41.62
N SER A 8 19.06 12.33 41.21
CA SER A 8 17.68 11.87 41.06
C SER A 8 17.65 10.77 39.99
N GLY A 9 17.71 9.52 40.42
CA GLY A 9 17.47 8.38 39.54
C GLY A 9 16.07 8.49 38.99
N SER A 10 15.93 8.61 37.67
CA SER A 10 14.64 8.48 37.00
C SER A 10 14.14 7.05 37.22
N THR A 11 13.14 6.87 38.08
CA THR A 11 12.50 5.57 38.28
C THR A 11 11.79 5.15 37.00
N SER A 12 12.09 3.95 36.50
CA SER A 12 11.36 3.33 35.40
C SER A 12 10.00 2.85 35.93
N ASP A 13 8.95 3.61 35.67
CA ASP A 13 7.60 3.19 36.01
C ASP A 13 7.05 2.26 34.93
N ILE A 14 6.29 1.23 35.34
CA ILE A 14 5.51 0.40 34.42
C ILE A 14 4.35 1.26 33.91
N ASN A 15 4.31 1.46 32.59
CA ASN A 15 3.26 2.20 31.92
C ASN A 15 2.64 1.38 30.80
N ILE A 16 1.38 1.68 30.50
CA ILE A 16 0.70 1.17 29.32
C ILE A 16 0.78 2.24 28.25
N PHE A 17 1.35 1.88 27.11
CA PHE A 17 1.46 2.72 25.93
C PHE A 17 0.34 2.35 24.97
N MET A 18 -0.38 3.36 24.51
CA MET A 18 -1.37 3.24 23.43
C MET A 18 -0.96 4.18 22.31
N ILE A 19 -0.84 3.65 21.10
CA ILE A 19 -0.64 4.45 19.89
C ILE A 19 -1.88 4.29 19.02
N ALA A 20 -2.46 5.41 18.62
CA ALA A 20 -3.56 5.46 17.65
C ALA A 20 -3.11 6.22 16.41
N ASP A 21 -3.50 5.74 15.24
CA ASP A 21 -3.09 6.31 13.95
C ASP A 21 -4.26 6.30 12.95
N ILE A 22 -4.49 7.41 12.25
CA ILE A 22 -5.56 7.53 11.25
C ILE A 22 -5.21 6.74 10.00
N ARG A 23 -6.07 5.77 9.63
CA ARG A 23 -5.88 4.99 8.41
C ARG A 23 -6.23 5.78 7.17
N GLY A 24 -5.33 5.72 6.18
CA GLY A 24 -5.52 6.39 4.90
C GLY A 24 -5.25 7.89 4.91
N TYR A 25 -4.70 8.44 6.00
CA TYR A 25 -4.46 9.89 6.15
C TYR A 25 -3.59 10.48 5.02
N THR A 26 -2.51 9.82 4.64
CA THR A 26 -1.65 10.25 3.51
C THR A 26 -2.43 10.32 2.20
N SER A 27 -3.24 9.30 1.89
CA SER A 27 -4.06 9.27 0.69
C SER A 27 -5.13 10.36 0.72
N PHE A 28 -5.77 10.57 1.87
CA PHE A 28 -6.75 11.64 2.09
C PHE A 28 -6.12 13.02 1.86
N THR A 29 -4.92 13.26 2.37
CA THR A 29 -4.17 14.52 2.18
C THR A 29 -3.89 14.78 0.71
N GLN A 30 -3.51 13.76 -0.06
CA GLN A 30 -3.27 13.89 -1.49
C GLN A 30 -4.55 14.18 -2.29
N GLN A 31 -5.69 13.65 -1.84
CA GLN A 31 -6.98 13.79 -2.55
C GLN A 31 -7.70 15.09 -2.19
N GLN A 32 -7.69 15.48 -0.92
CA GLN A 32 -8.50 16.58 -0.38
C GLN A 32 -7.67 17.83 -0.01
N GLY A 33 -6.34 17.74 -0.08
CA GLY A 33 -5.41 18.82 0.20
C GLY A 33 -5.15 19.08 1.68
N ASP A 34 -4.10 19.87 1.95
CA ASP A 34 -3.57 20.09 3.30
C ASP A 34 -4.57 20.73 4.27
N GLY A 35 -5.47 21.58 3.78
CA GLY A 35 -6.49 22.23 4.62
C GLY A 35 -7.51 21.24 5.18
N ALA A 36 -7.96 20.29 4.35
CA ALA A 36 -8.87 19.23 4.78
C ALA A 36 -8.16 18.27 5.73
N ALA A 37 -6.91 17.90 5.43
CA ALA A 37 -6.08 17.05 6.28
C ALA A 37 -5.82 17.67 7.66
N ALA A 38 -5.54 18.98 7.73
CA ALA A 38 -5.35 19.69 8.99
C ALA A 38 -6.62 19.70 9.86
N LYS A 39 -7.80 19.85 9.25
CA LYS A 39 -9.08 19.76 9.97
C LYS A 39 -9.33 18.34 10.50
N LEU A 40 -8.96 17.33 9.71
CA LEU A 40 -9.06 15.92 10.07
C LEU A 40 -8.17 15.60 11.28
N ALA A 41 -6.90 15.97 11.22
CA ALA A 41 -5.93 15.83 12.30
C ALA A 41 -6.36 16.59 13.57
N GLY A 42 -6.91 17.81 13.42
CA GLY A 42 -7.44 18.57 14.56
C GLY A 42 -8.63 17.89 15.23
N THR A 43 -9.52 17.29 14.44
CA THR A 43 -10.66 16.51 14.97
C THR A 43 -10.16 15.26 15.70
N PHE A 44 -9.21 14.53 15.10
CA PHE A 44 -8.59 13.37 15.71
C PHE A 44 -7.93 13.71 17.06
N ALA A 45 -7.11 14.77 17.08
CA ALA A 45 -6.44 15.24 18.28
C ALA A 45 -7.40 15.63 19.40
N GLY A 46 -8.54 16.27 19.08
CA GLY A 46 -9.57 16.62 20.05
C GLY A 46 -10.19 15.38 20.68
N VAL A 47 -10.66 14.44 19.86
CA VAL A 47 -11.28 13.20 20.33
C VAL A 47 -10.30 12.35 21.16
N CYS A 48 -9.06 12.20 20.69
CA CYS A 48 -8.03 11.48 21.44
C CYS A 48 -7.80 12.10 22.82
N ARG A 49 -7.73 13.44 22.91
CA ARG A 49 -7.53 14.13 24.20
C ARG A 49 -8.68 13.85 25.16
N ASP A 50 -9.91 14.07 24.70
CA ASP A 50 -11.12 13.93 25.54
C ASP A 50 -11.26 12.50 26.08
N VAL A 51 -11.13 11.50 25.20
CA VAL A 51 -11.25 10.08 25.59
C VAL A 51 -10.11 9.65 26.51
N VAL A 52 -8.86 10.01 26.19
CA VAL A 52 -7.69 9.61 27.00
C VAL A 52 -7.78 10.21 28.40
N GLU A 53 -8.18 11.47 28.53
CA GLU A 53 -8.36 12.14 29.82
C GLU A 53 -9.51 11.53 30.62
N ALA A 54 -10.64 11.20 29.97
CA ALA A 54 -11.79 10.54 30.61
C ALA A 54 -11.44 9.20 31.26
N HIS A 55 -10.46 8.48 30.71
CA HIS A 55 -9.97 7.18 31.21
C HIS A 55 -8.69 7.29 32.06
N ALA A 56 -8.42 8.48 32.62
CA ALA A 56 -7.25 8.77 33.46
C ALA A 56 -5.91 8.43 32.79
N GLY A 57 -5.85 8.58 31.47
CA GLY A 57 -4.62 8.55 30.68
C GLY A 57 -4.05 9.95 30.48
N SER A 58 -2.96 10.02 29.74
CA SER A 58 -2.32 11.28 29.34
C SER A 58 -1.89 11.19 27.88
N LEU A 59 -2.31 12.16 27.07
CA LEU A 59 -1.85 12.32 25.69
C LEU A 59 -0.46 12.98 25.73
N LEU A 60 0.58 12.21 25.39
CA LEU A 60 1.97 12.65 25.48
C LEU A 60 2.42 13.41 24.24
N GLU A 61 2.08 12.88 23.07
CA GLU A 61 2.54 13.43 21.79
C GLU A 61 1.45 13.27 20.73
N LEU A 62 1.36 14.29 19.87
CA LEU A 62 0.55 14.28 18.65
C LEU A 62 1.48 14.57 17.47
N ARG A 63 1.45 13.71 16.46
CA ARG A 63 2.22 13.85 15.23
C ARG A 63 1.29 13.72 14.03
N GLY A 64 0.62 14.82 13.70
CA GLY A 64 -0.35 14.84 12.59
C GLY A 64 -1.51 13.90 12.85
N ASP A 65 -1.43 12.71 12.27
CA ASP A 65 -2.38 11.59 12.32
C ASP A 65 -2.10 10.54 13.40
N GLU A 66 -0.98 10.64 14.10
CA GLU A 66 -0.61 9.72 15.19
C GLU A 66 -0.78 10.38 16.57
N ALA A 67 -1.33 9.63 17.52
CA ALA A 67 -1.43 9.99 18.94
C ALA A 67 -0.71 8.95 19.80
N LEU A 68 0.20 9.43 20.66
CA LEU A 68 0.86 8.63 21.69
C LEU A 68 0.27 8.94 23.06
N CYS A 69 -0.30 7.91 23.68
CA CYS A 69 -1.01 8.02 24.95
C CYS A 69 -0.38 7.09 26.01
N LEU A 70 -0.44 7.54 27.26
CA LEU A 70 0.09 6.84 28.42
C LEU A 70 -1.03 6.55 29.42
N PHE A 71 -1.04 5.36 29.99
CA PHE A 71 -1.96 4.98 31.05
C PHE A 71 -1.22 4.24 32.17
N ARG A 72 -1.73 4.39 33.39
CA ARG A 72 -1.29 3.59 34.55
C ARG A 72 -2.13 2.33 34.77
N SER A 73 -3.27 2.22 34.07
CA SER A 73 -4.22 1.12 34.18
C SER A 73 -4.43 0.45 32.83
N ALA A 74 -4.20 -0.86 32.76
CA ALA A 74 -4.49 -1.65 31.56
C ALA A 74 -5.99 -1.67 31.23
N ARG A 75 -6.85 -1.65 32.25
CA ARG A 75 -8.30 -1.53 32.07
C ARG A 75 -8.68 -0.18 31.46
N GLY A 76 -8.12 0.91 32.00
CA GLY A 76 -8.34 2.26 31.49
C GLY A 76 -7.85 2.42 30.05
N ALA A 77 -6.68 1.87 29.73
CA ALA A 77 -6.14 1.91 28.36
C ALA A 77 -7.02 1.14 27.36
N ILE A 78 -7.50 -0.05 27.73
CA ILE A 78 -8.39 -0.84 26.88
C ILE A 78 -9.75 -0.15 26.72
N ALA A 79 -10.32 0.39 27.80
CA ALA A 79 -11.59 1.11 27.74
C ALA A 79 -11.47 2.37 26.86
N ALA A 80 -10.39 3.14 27.01
CA ALA A 80 -10.09 4.28 26.16
C ALA A 80 -9.95 3.87 24.69
N ALA A 81 -9.22 2.79 24.40
CA ALA A 81 -9.05 2.30 23.03
C ALA A 81 -10.39 1.91 22.39
N VAL A 82 -11.25 1.19 23.12
CA VAL A 82 -12.58 0.80 22.65
C VAL A 82 -13.48 2.02 22.42
N GLU A 83 -13.53 2.95 23.38
CA GLU A 83 -14.33 4.16 23.24
C GLU A 83 -13.84 5.04 22.07
N LEU A 84 -12.52 5.18 21.94
CA LEU A 84 -11.91 5.91 20.83
C LEU A 84 -12.31 5.31 19.49
N GLN A 85 -12.25 3.97 19.39
CA GLN A 85 -12.64 3.25 18.18
C GLN A 85 -14.12 3.45 17.85
N ASP A 86 -15.00 3.33 18.85
CA ASP A 86 -16.45 3.48 18.70
C ASP A 86 -16.83 4.90 18.26
N ASP A 87 -16.17 5.93 18.81
CA ASP A 87 -16.42 7.32 18.46
C ASP A 87 -16.00 7.64 17.03
N PHE A 88 -14.84 7.15 16.60
CA PHE A 88 -14.35 7.32 15.23
C PHE A 88 -15.21 6.57 14.21
N VAL A 89 -15.63 5.36 14.55
CA VAL A 89 -16.61 4.60 13.78
C VAL A 89 -17.92 5.38 13.62
N LYS A 90 -18.52 5.88 14.71
CA LYS A 90 -19.77 6.64 14.64
C LYS A 90 -19.63 7.88 13.76
N ARG A 91 -18.47 8.55 13.81
CA ARG A 91 -18.16 9.69 12.95
C ARG A 91 -18.06 9.27 11.49
N ALA A 92 -17.35 8.19 11.18
CA ALA A 92 -17.25 7.66 9.82
C ALA A 92 -18.61 7.27 9.23
N VAL A 93 -19.54 6.78 10.05
CA VAL A 93 -20.94 6.51 9.62
C VAL A 93 -21.70 7.81 9.31
N ASN A 94 -21.52 8.84 10.14
CA ASN A 94 -22.25 10.11 10.00
C ASN A 94 -21.65 11.04 8.93
N ASP A 95 -20.39 10.85 8.56
CA ASP A 95 -19.68 11.63 7.54
C ASP A 95 -18.82 10.71 6.64
N PRO A 96 -19.43 10.09 5.61
CA PRO A 96 -18.75 9.17 4.71
C PRO A 96 -17.63 9.79 3.87
N GLU A 97 -17.62 11.12 3.70
CA GLU A 97 -16.57 11.82 2.94
C GLU A 97 -15.30 12.03 3.78
N THR A 98 -15.36 11.84 5.10
CA THR A 98 -14.21 11.88 5.99
C THR A 98 -14.12 10.61 6.85
N PRO A 99 -13.89 9.42 6.27
CA PRO A 99 -13.84 8.18 7.02
C PRO A 99 -12.61 8.15 7.92
N LEU A 100 -12.78 8.60 9.16
CA LEU A 100 -11.82 8.57 10.24
C LEU A 100 -11.84 7.19 10.87
N LEU A 101 -11.25 6.19 10.22
CA LEU A 101 -10.97 4.92 10.90
C LEU A 101 -9.55 4.94 11.43
N VAL A 102 -9.42 4.61 12.71
CA VAL A 102 -8.12 4.52 13.38
C VAL A 102 -7.74 3.06 13.56
N GLY A 103 -6.45 2.78 13.55
CA GLY A 103 -5.91 1.54 14.11
C GLY A 103 -5.14 1.85 15.38
N ILE A 104 -5.26 0.95 16.36
CA ILE A 104 -4.75 1.17 17.72
C ILE A 104 -3.85 0.00 18.14
N GLY A 105 -2.70 0.32 18.71
CA GLY A 105 -1.75 -0.62 19.29
C GLY A 105 -1.51 -0.37 20.77
N LEU A 106 -1.58 -1.43 21.59
CA LEU A 106 -1.32 -1.35 23.04
C LEU A 106 -0.24 -2.32 23.49
N ASP A 107 0.68 -1.83 24.31
CA ASP A 107 1.60 -2.67 25.07
C ASP A 107 1.94 -2.07 26.44
N VAL A 108 2.49 -2.87 27.34
CA VAL A 108 2.83 -2.51 28.72
C VAL A 108 4.27 -2.85 29.04
N GLY A 109 4.92 -1.96 29.77
CA GLY A 109 6.23 -2.25 30.33
C GLY A 109 6.92 -1.02 30.88
N GLU A 110 8.15 -1.23 31.33
CA GLU A 110 9.01 -0.16 31.78
C GLU A 110 9.49 0.69 30.60
N ALA A 111 9.51 2.00 30.81
CA ALA A 111 10.10 2.94 29.87
C ALA A 111 10.87 4.01 30.61
N LEU A 112 11.98 4.43 30.01
CA LEU A 112 12.79 5.51 30.52
C LEU A 112 12.23 6.85 30.02
N PRO A 113 11.89 7.79 30.91
CA PRO A 113 11.57 9.14 30.50
C PRO A 113 12.84 9.79 29.91
N VAL A 114 12.69 10.42 28.76
CA VAL A 114 13.73 11.20 28.09
C VAL A 114 13.20 12.61 27.83
N GLU A 115 14.08 13.55 27.49
CA GLU A 115 13.66 14.90 27.10
C GLU A 115 12.66 14.79 25.92
N GLY A 116 11.42 15.24 26.16
CA GLY A 116 10.35 15.22 25.16
C GLY A 116 9.61 13.88 24.97
N GLY A 117 9.81 12.85 25.82
CA GLY A 117 9.01 11.62 25.71
C GLY A 117 9.53 10.40 26.48
N TYR A 118 9.32 9.21 25.92
CA TYR A 118 9.73 7.94 26.51
C TYR A 118 10.54 7.10 25.53
N ARG A 119 11.42 6.24 26.06
CA ARG A 119 12.07 5.16 25.31
C ARG A 119 11.92 3.85 26.06
N GLY A 120 11.43 2.83 25.39
CA GLY A 120 11.25 1.50 25.99
C GLY A 120 10.77 0.47 24.99
N GLY A 121 10.97 -0.81 25.34
CA GLY A 121 10.47 -1.94 24.54
C GLY A 121 8.95 -1.90 24.36
N ALA A 122 8.23 -1.49 25.41
CA ALA A 122 6.77 -1.41 25.38
C ALA A 122 6.24 -0.38 24.39
N LEU A 123 6.84 0.82 24.36
CA LEU A 123 6.51 1.83 23.35
C LEU A 123 6.75 1.31 21.92
N ASN A 124 7.89 0.64 21.70
CA ASN A 124 8.22 0.08 20.38
C ASN A 124 7.22 -1.00 19.96
N LEU A 125 6.81 -1.88 20.88
CA LEU A 125 5.83 -2.93 20.58
C LEU A 125 4.44 -2.33 20.34
N ALA A 126 3.98 -1.37 21.15
CA ALA A 126 2.73 -0.65 20.91
C ALA A 126 2.71 0.00 19.52
N ALA A 127 3.82 0.61 19.09
CA ALA A 127 3.94 1.21 17.76
C ALA A 127 3.84 0.16 16.65
N ARG A 128 4.44 -1.03 16.84
CA ARG A 128 4.38 -2.13 15.86
C ARG A 128 3.00 -2.77 15.79
N LEU A 129 2.33 -2.93 16.92
CA LEU A 129 0.95 -3.40 16.97
C LEU A 129 0.02 -2.39 16.31
N CYS A 130 0.23 -1.09 16.55
CA CYS A 130 -0.49 -0.05 15.84
C CYS A 130 -0.22 -0.18 14.34
N SER A 131 1.03 -0.25 13.86
CA SER A 131 1.31 -0.39 12.42
C SER A 131 0.67 -1.63 11.75
N GLN A 132 0.35 -2.68 12.52
CA GLN A 132 -0.34 -3.89 12.02
C GLN A 132 -1.86 -3.80 12.08
N ALA A 133 -2.41 -2.97 12.97
CA ALA A 133 -3.84 -2.88 13.16
C ALA A 133 -4.53 -2.31 11.91
N GLY A 134 -5.54 -2.99 11.39
CA GLY A 134 -6.38 -2.46 10.32
C GLY A 134 -7.19 -1.22 10.71
N PRO A 135 -7.89 -0.58 9.75
CA PRO A 135 -8.89 0.43 10.07
C PRO A 135 -10.01 -0.18 10.91
N GLY A 136 -10.32 0.42 12.05
CA GLY A 136 -11.32 -0.17 12.96
C GLY A 136 -10.75 -1.12 14.00
N GLU A 137 -9.45 -1.43 13.96
CA GLU A 137 -8.87 -2.53 14.72
C GLU A 137 -8.03 -2.06 15.92
N ILE A 138 -8.21 -2.76 17.04
CA ILE A 138 -7.41 -2.60 18.25
C ILE A 138 -6.60 -3.89 18.47
N LEU A 139 -5.27 -3.77 18.45
CA LEU A 139 -4.35 -4.85 18.75
C LEU A 139 -3.61 -4.57 20.06
N ALA A 140 -3.65 -5.53 20.97
CA ALA A 140 -2.94 -5.46 22.24
C ALA A 140 -2.00 -6.66 22.40
N SER A 141 -0.90 -6.46 23.12
CA SER A 141 -0.11 -7.59 23.57
C SER A 141 -0.90 -8.42 24.58
N LYS A 142 -0.63 -9.73 24.63
CA LYS A 142 -1.26 -10.63 25.61
C LYS A 142 -1.04 -10.18 27.06
N THR A 143 0.07 -9.50 27.33
CA THR A 143 0.40 -8.94 28.66
C THR A 143 -0.59 -7.85 29.07
N VAL A 144 -0.94 -6.93 28.17
CA VAL A 144 -1.93 -5.88 28.45
C VAL A 144 -3.29 -6.50 28.79
N VAL A 145 -3.73 -7.47 28.00
CA VAL A 145 -5.01 -8.16 28.22
C VAL A 145 -5.01 -8.96 29.52
N HIS A 146 -3.89 -9.60 29.87
CA HIS A 146 -3.75 -10.31 31.13
C HIS A 146 -3.89 -9.38 32.33
N LEU A 147 -3.25 -8.21 32.30
CA LEU A 147 -3.35 -7.20 33.38
C LEU A 147 -4.75 -6.58 33.47
N ALA A 148 -5.41 -6.39 32.33
CA ALA A 148 -6.75 -5.80 32.29
C ALA A 148 -7.83 -6.77 32.81
N GLY A 149 -7.63 -8.08 32.61
CA GLY A 149 -8.59 -9.11 32.96
C GLY A 149 -9.90 -8.98 32.18
N SER A 150 -10.92 -9.70 32.65
CA SER A 150 -12.27 -9.58 32.09
C SER A 150 -12.85 -8.19 32.38
N GLN A 151 -13.48 -7.61 31.36
CA GLN A 151 -14.13 -6.31 31.44
C GLN A 151 -15.52 -6.41 30.82
N GLN A 152 -16.50 -5.77 31.45
CA GLN A 152 -17.84 -5.70 30.88
C GLN A 152 -17.77 -4.86 29.60
N GLY A 153 -18.37 -5.35 28.53
CA GLY A 153 -18.40 -4.62 27.26
C GLY A 153 -17.15 -4.76 26.41
N VAL A 154 -16.23 -5.67 26.74
CA VAL A 154 -14.99 -5.90 25.96
C VAL A 154 -14.82 -7.39 25.68
N THR A 155 -14.54 -7.72 24.42
CA THR A 155 -14.22 -9.08 23.96
C THR A 155 -12.76 -9.14 23.52
N TYR A 156 -12.11 -10.26 23.84
CA TYR A 156 -10.72 -10.53 23.46
C TYR A 156 -10.66 -11.74 22.55
N ALA A 157 -10.07 -11.60 21.37
CA ALA A 157 -9.88 -12.68 20.41
C ALA A 157 -8.38 -12.91 20.17
N ASP A 158 -7.91 -14.12 20.46
CA ASP A 158 -6.50 -14.49 20.26
C ASP A 158 -6.16 -14.49 18.76
N ARG A 159 -5.11 -13.77 18.37
CA ARG A 159 -4.58 -13.73 17.00
C ARG A 159 -3.34 -14.62 16.83
N GLY A 160 -2.89 -15.29 17.89
CA GLY A 160 -1.71 -16.12 17.89
C GLY A 160 -0.41 -15.31 17.91
N GLU A 161 0.69 -15.98 17.57
CA GLU A 161 2.02 -15.38 17.54
C GLU A 161 2.29 -14.70 16.20
N VAL A 162 2.61 -13.40 16.25
CA VAL A 162 2.88 -12.56 15.08
C VAL A 162 4.34 -12.14 15.09
N ARG A 163 5.03 -12.28 13.96
CA ARG A 163 6.39 -11.72 13.77
C ARG A 163 6.29 -10.25 13.39
N LEU A 164 6.76 -9.38 14.27
CA LEU A 164 6.74 -7.94 14.08
C LEU A 164 8.13 -7.43 13.67
N LYS A 165 8.16 -6.46 12.74
CA LYS A 165 9.41 -5.91 12.19
C LYS A 165 10.34 -5.39 13.30
N GLY A 166 11.55 -5.93 13.34
CA GLY A 166 12.60 -5.50 14.27
C GLY A 166 12.48 -6.08 15.68
N LEU A 167 11.51 -6.96 15.94
CA LEU A 167 11.48 -7.77 17.15
C LEU A 167 12.10 -9.14 16.87
N ARG A 168 12.87 -9.63 17.85
CA ARG A 168 13.59 -10.90 17.75
C ARG A 168 12.64 -12.09 17.83
N ASP A 169 11.70 -12.02 18.76
CA ASP A 169 10.80 -13.11 19.10
C ASP A 169 9.37 -12.80 18.61
N PRO A 170 8.59 -13.81 18.20
CA PRO A 170 7.17 -13.64 17.91
C PRO A 170 6.43 -13.09 19.13
N VAL A 171 5.42 -12.26 18.88
CA VAL A 171 4.61 -11.65 19.94
C VAL A 171 3.20 -12.23 19.89
N ALA A 172 2.68 -12.68 21.03
CA ALA A 172 1.29 -13.09 21.15
C ALA A 172 0.38 -11.85 21.11
N VAL A 173 -0.43 -11.76 20.05
CA VAL A 173 -1.32 -10.62 19.79
C VAL A 173 -2.75 -10.99 20.10
N VAL A 174 -3.49 -10.06 20.68
CA VAL A 174 -4.92 -10.20 20.96
C VAL A 174 -5.65 -9.05 20.29
N ARG A 175 -6.70 -9.38 19.54
CA ARG A 175 -7.65 -8.38 19.03
C ARG A 175 -8.63 -8.03 20.15
N VAL A 176 -8.84 -6.74 20.35
CA VAL A 176 -9.79 -6.20 21.34
C VAL A 176 -10.98 -5.60 20.60
N THR A 177 -12.21 -5.90 21.05
CA THR A 177 -13.44 -5.32 20.47
C THR A 177 -14.41 -4.90 21.57
N GLY A 178 -15.15 -3.81 21.36
CA GLY A 178 -16.26 -3.39 22.23
C GLY A 178 -17.50 -4.28 22.08
N SER A 179 -18.43 -4.25 23.05
CA SER A 179 -19.70 -4.98 23.00
C SER A 179 -20.68 -4.42 21.99
N ASP A 180 -20.65 -3.10 21.80
CA ASP A 180 -21.25 -2.45 20.65
C ASP A 180 -20.19 -2.43 19.56
N ASP A 181 -19.82 -3.59 19.00
CA ASP A 181 -18.85 -3.65 17.91
C ASP A 181 -19.36 -2.79 16.76
N ALA A 182 -18.98 -1.52 16.78
CA ALA A 182 -19.55 -0.52 15.93
C ALA A 182 -18.98 -0.70 14.51
N MET A 183 -17.83 -1.38 14.39
CA MET A 183 -17.32 -1.93 13.14
C MET A 183 -18.21 -3.07 12.62
N ALA A 184 -18.69 -3.97 13.48
CA ALA A 184 -19.73 -4.93 13.10
C ALA A 184 -21.08 -4.27 12.80
N LYS A 185 -21.39 -3.10 13.40
CA LYS A 185 -22.56 -2.29 13.04
C LYS A 185 -22.35 -1.47 11.77
N LEU A 186 -21.14 -1.04 11.40
CA LEU A 186 -20.79 -0.52 10.06
C LEU A 186 -20.93 -1.64 9.03
N ALA A 187 -20.42 -2.83 9.35
CA ALA A 187 -20.60 -4.02 8.52
C ALA A 187 -22.08 -4.45 8.45
N GLY A 188 -22.85 -4.31 9.54
CA GLY A 188 -24.25 -4.72 9.68
C GLY A 188 -25.29 -3.66 9.27
N SER A 189 -24.94 -2.37 9.26
CA SER A 189 -25.71 -1.30 8.60
C SER A 189 -25.50 -1.31 7.08
N THR A 190 -24.61 -2.21 6.62
CA THR A 190 -24.42 -2.60 5.21
C THR A 190 -25.01 -3.99 4.93
N GLU A 191 -26.05 -4.42 5.65
CA GLU A 191 -26.98 -5.45 5.16
C GLU A 191 -28.28 -4.73 4.79
N VAL A 192 -28.53 -4.38 3.52
CA VAL A 192 -28.53 -5.28 2.37
C VAL A 192 -27.74 -4.71 1.20
N SER A 193 -26.56 -5.27 0.94
CA SER A 193 -26.34 -6.03 -0.30
C SER A 193 -25.23 -7.05 -0.05
N GLY A 194 -25.43 -8.28 -0.50
CA GLY A 194 -24.71 -9.47 -0.04
C GLY A 194 -23.18 -9.39 -0.09
N SER A 195 -22.55 -10.31 0.67
CA SER A 195 -21.14 -10.69 0.49
C SER A 195 -20.69 -10.48 -0.95
N MET A 196 -19.72 -9.58 -1.14
CA MET A 196 -19.27 -9.10 -2.45
C MET A 196 -19.06 -10.29 -3.39
N ARG A 197 -19.76 -10.25 -4.51
CA ARG A 197 -19.88 -11.34 -5.46
C ARG A 197 -18.68 -11.30 -6.40
N VAL A 198 -17.95 -12.40 -6.45
CA VAL A 198 -16.72 -12.49 -7.23
C VAL A 198 -16.83 -13.59 -8.28
N ALA A 199 -16.43 -13.26 -9.51
CA ALA A 199 -16.13 -14.24 -10.56
C ALA A 199 -14.61 -14.40 -10.69
N LEU A 200 -14.14 -15.63 -10.90
CA LEU A 200 -12.73 -15.96 -11.03
C LEU A 200 -12.44 -16.55 -12.41
N ALA A 201 -11.35 -16.13 -13.04
CA ALA A 201 -10.81 -16.81 -14.21
C ALA A 201 -9.30 -16.95 -14.11
N ASP A 202 -8.83 -18.19 -14.18
CA ASP A 202 -7.42 -18.56 -14.18
C ASP A 202 -7.31 -19.97 -14.78
N ASP A 203 -6.31 -20.24 -15.62
CA ASP A 203 -6.15 -21.54 -16.25
C ASP A 203 -5.64 -22.62 -15.26
N SER A 204 -4.91 -22.19 -14.24
CA SER A 204 -4.40 -23.04 -13.16
C SER A 204 -5.50 -23.38 -12.16
N VAL A 205 -6.02 -24.60 -12.27
CA VAL A 205 -7.03 -25.15 -11.35
C VAL A 205 -6.62 -24.97 -9.88
N LEU A 206 -5.36 -25.26 -9.55
CA LEU A 206 -4.87 -25.15 -8.16
C LEU A 206 -4.90 -23.71 -7.65
N LEU A 207 -4.51 -22.75 -8.49
CA LEU A 207 -4.51 -21.34 -8.12
C LEU A 207 -5.94 -20.81 -7.99
N ARG A 208 -6.80 -21.15 -8.95
CA ARG A 208 -8.23 -20.78 -8.95
C ARG A 208 -8.93 -21.25 -7.68
N GLU A 209 -8.76 -22.52 -7.30
CA GLU A 209 -9.34 -23.08 -6.06
C GLU A 209 -8.74 -22.44 -4.80
N GLY A 210 -7.42 -22.18 -4.80
CA GLY A 210 -6.74 -21.49 -3.69
C GLY A 210 -7.28 -20.08 -3.47
N ILE A 211 -7.44 -19.30 -4.54
CA ILE A 211 -8.01 -17.95 -4.50
C ILE A 211 -9.47 -18.00 -4.06
N ALA A 212 -10.28 -18.89 -4.63
CA ALA A 212 -11.69 -19.04 -4.28
C ALA A 212 -11.88 -19.30 -2.78
N ARG A 213 -11.08 -20.20 -2.22
CA ARG A 213 -11.11 -20.52 -0.79
C ARG A 213 -10.69 -19.34 0.08
N LEU A 214 -9.56 -18.69 -0.26
CA LEU A 214 -9.06 -17.52 0.46
C LEU A 214 -10.10 -16.40 0.51
N LEU A 215 -10.73 -16.09 -0.62
CA LEU A 215 -11.77 -15.08 -0.71
C LEU A 215 -13.03 -15.48 0.06
N THR A 216 -13.44 -16.73 -0.01
CA THR A 216 -14.59 -17.22 0.79
C THR A 216 -14.34 -17.07 2.29
N GLU A 217 -13.15 -17.47 2.76
CA GLU A 217 -12.72 -17.30 4.17
C GLU A 217 -12.64 -15.81 4.58
N SER A 218 -12.49 -14.91 3.61
CA SER A 218 -12.40 -13.46 3.79
C SER A 218 -13.74 -12.72 3.61
N GLY A 219 -14.85 -13.46 3.49
CA GLY A 219 -16.21 -12.91 3.45
C GLY A 219 -16.74 -12.53 2.06
N PHE A 220 -16.11 -12.99 0.99
CA PHE A 220 -16.60 -12.82 -0.39
C PHE A 220 -17.43 -14.03 -0.83
N LYS A 221 -18.33 -13.83 -1.79
CA LYS A 221 -19.15 -14.90 -2.38
C LYS A 221 -18.65 -15.20 -3.79
N ILE A 222 -18.01 -16.34 -3.97
CA ILE A 222 -17.62 -16.80 -5.31
C ILE A 222 -18.89 -17.27 -6.04
N ILE A 223 -19.28 -16.57 -7.10
CA ILE A 223 -20.48 -16.91 -7.88
C ILE A 223 -20.15 -17.72 -9.12
N SER A 224 -18.92 -17.60 -9.64
CA SER A 224 -18.47 -18.37 -10.78
C SER A 224 -16.95 -18.50 -10.81
N ALA A 225 -16.47 -19.57 -11.44
CA ALA A 225 -15.06 -19.82 -11.68
C ALA A 225 -14.92 -20.42 -13.09
N ALA A 226 -14.01 -19.87 -13.88
CA ALA A 226 -13.79 -20.22 -15.28
C ALA A 226 -12.31 -20.57 -15.54
N SER A 227 -12.06 -21.39 -16.56
CA SER A 227 -10.70 -21.71 -17.02
C SER A 227 -10.20 -20.87 -18.19
N ASP A 228 -11.09 -20.10 -18.82
CA ASP A 228 -10.77 -19.25 -19.96
C ASP A 228 -11.67 -18.02 -20.04
N ALA A 229 -11.31 -17.09 -20.95
CA ALA A 229 -12.00 -15.82 -21.13
C ALA A 229 -13.43 -15.98 -21.66
N ASP A 230 -13.67 -16.95 -22.55
CA ASP A 230 -14.99 -17.16 -23.17
C ASP A 230 -16.00 -17.66 -22.15
N GLU A 231 -15.61 -18.64 -21.33
CA GLU A 231 -16.40 -19.16 -20.22
C GLU A 231 -16.69 -18.05 -19.19
N LEU A 232 -15.68 -17.26 -18.82
CA LEU A 232 -15.85 -16.14 -17.90
C LEU A 232 -16.91 -15.15 -18.42
N LEU A 233 -16.76 -14.70 -19.66
CA LEU A 233 -17.66 -13.73 -20.27
C LEU A 233 -19.09 -14.27 -20.38
N ALA A 234 -19.26 -15.55 -20.69
CA ALA A 234 -20.57 -16.19 -20.72
C ALA A 234 -21.23 -16.22 -19.33
N GLN A 235 -20.47 -16.52 -18.27
CA GLN A 235 -20.95 -16.55 -16.89
C GLN A 235 -21.32 -15.15 -16.39
N ILE A 236 -20.45 -14.15 -16.59
CA ILE A 236 -20.70 -12.76 -16.16
C ILE A 236 -21.94 -12.18 -16.84
N ARG A 237 -22.16 -12.45 -18.14
CA ARG A 237 -23.36 -11.98 -18.85
C ARG A 237 -24.67 -12.57 -18.30
N GLN A 238 -24.61 -13.78 -17.76
CA GLN A 238 -25.79 -14.44 -17.16
C GLN A 238 -26.04 -13.95 -15.73
N ASP A 239 -24.98 -13.80 -14.94
CA ASP A 239 -25.07 -13.43 -13.54
C ASP A 239 -23.91 -12.48 -13.16
N PRO A 240 -24.08 -11.15 -13.34
CA PRO A 240 -23.01 -10.19 -13.13
C PRO A 240 -22.47 -10.18 -11.68
N PRO A 241 -21.15 -10.33 -11.48
CA PRO A 241 -20.50 -10.16 -10.18
C PRO A 241 -20.26 -8.68 -9.87
N ASP A 242 -19.89 -8.38 -8.63
CA ASP A 242 -19.36 -7.06 -8.26
C ASP A 242 -17.91 -6.91 -8.76
N VAL A 243 -17.12 -8.00 -8.71
CA VAL A 243 -15.72 -8.04 -9.16
C VAL A 243 -15.43 -9.30 -9.97
N ALA A 244 -14.80 -9.14 -11.12
CA ALA A 244 -14.16 -10.21 -11.86
C ALA A 244 -12.64 -10.17 -11.61
N ILE A 245 -12.08 -11.27 -11.10
CA ILE A 245 -10.64 -11.43 -10.94
C ILE A 245 -10.15 -12.35 -12.05
N VAL A 246 -9.25 -11.85 -12.89
CA VAL A 246 -8.95 -12.47 -14.20
C VAL A 246 -7.45 -12.56 -14.39
N ASP A 247 -6.93 -13.76 -14.65
CA ASP A 247 -5.57 -13.95 -15.12
C ASP A 247 -5.40 -13.40 -16.53
N ILE A 248 -4.30 -12.68 -16.79
CA ILE A 248 -4.05 -12.09 -18.12
C ILE A 248 -3.81 -13.17 -19.17
N ARG A 249 -3.10 -14.24 -18.82
CA ARG A 249 -2.66 -15.27 -19.77
C ARG A 249 -3.46 -16.55 -19.57
N MET A 250 -4.49 -16.73 -20.38
CA MET A 250 -5.34 -17.94 -20.35
C MET A 250 -5.35 -18.60 -21.73
N PRO A 251 -5.83 -19.84 -21.88
CA PRO A 251 -6.09 -20.42 -23.19
C PRO A 251 -6.96 -19.51 -24.08
N PRO A 252 -6.80 -19.59 -25.42
CA PRO A 252 -6.00 -20.59 -26.14
C PRO A 252 -4.54 -20.19 -26.42
N THR A 253 -4.18 -18.91 -26.40
CA THR A 253 -2.84 -18.43 -26.81
C THR A 253 -1.92 -18.05 -25.64
N PHE A 254 -2.48 -17.85 -24.44
CA PHE A 254 -1.74 -17.51 -23.23
C PHE A 254 -0.96 -16.19 -23.35
N THR A 255 -1.55 -15.19 -24.01
CA THR A 255 -0.94 -13.88 -24.25
C THR A 255 -1.63 -12.77 -23.48
N ASP A 256 -2.90 -12.52 -23.79
CA ASP A 256 -3.63 -11.31 -23.38
C ASP A 256 -5.14 -11.53 -23.28
N GLU A 257 -5.61 -12.79 -23.26
CA GLU A 257 -7.02 -13.14 -23.20
C GLU A 257 -7.75 -12.49 -22.02
N GLY A 258 -7.11 -12.45 -20.85
CA GLY A 258 -7.69 -11.78 -19.68
C GLY A 258 -7.81 -10.27 -19.84
N LEU A 259 -6.87 -9.64 -20.54
CA LEU A 259 -6.92 -8.21 -20.84
C LEU A 259 -8.03 -7.91 -21.86
N GLN A 260 -8.17 -8.74 -22.89
CA GLN A 260 -9.27 -8.65 -23.85
C GLN A 260 -10.62 -8.83 -23.16
N ALA A 261 -10.74 -9.82 -22.27
CA ALA A 261 -11.94 -10.02 -21.45
C ALA A 261 -12.25 -8.79 -20.58
N ALA A 262 -11.24 -8.19 -19.94
CA ALA A 262 -11.40 -6.96 -19.17
C ALA A 262 -11.93 -5.80 -20.02
N HIS A 263 -11.47 -5.66 -21.26
CA HIS A 263 -11.94 -4.63 -22.18
C HIS A 263 -13.42 -4.85 -22.55
N ILE A 264 -13.81 -6.10 -22.83
CA ILE A 264 -15.19 -6.48 -23.12
C ILE A 264 -16.09 -6.24 -21.92
N ILE A 265 -15.69 -6.67 -20.73
CA ILE A 265 -16.45 -6.45 -19.48
C ILE A 265 -16.67 -4.95 -19.27
N ARG A 266 -15.64 -4.13 -19.43
CA ARG A 266 -15.76 -2.68 -19.24
C ARG A 266 -16.69 -2.02 -20.27
N ALA A 267 -16.72 -2.53 -21.50
CA ALA A 267 -17.55 -2.00 -22.57
C ALA A 267 -19.03 -2.44 -22.44
N GLU A 268 -19.27 -3.71 -22.13
CA GLU A 268 -20.61 -4.30 -22.09
C GLU A 268 -21.27 -4.18 -20.70
N MET A 269 -20.47 -4.18 -19.63
CA MET A 269 -20.90 -4.33 -18.24
C MET A 269 -20.11 -3.37 -17.32
N PRO A 270 -20.26 -2.04 -17.50
CA PRO A 270 -19.45 -1.02 -16.82
C PRO A 270 -19.60 -1.02 -15.29
N ASP A 271 -20.60 -1.72 -14.77
CA ASP A 271 -20.80 -1.86 -13.34
C ASP A 271 -19.88 -2.89 -12.68
N VAL A 272 -19.42 -3.89 -13.45
CA VAL A 272 -18.53 -4.96 -12.99
C VAL A 272 -17.12 -4.43 -12.90
N ALA A 273 -16.52 -4.50 -11.70
CA ALA A 273 -15.12 -4.15 -11.53
C ALA A 273 -14.20 -5.30 -11.96
N VAL A 274 -13.01 -4.99 -12.47
CA VAL A 274 -12.06 -6.00 -12.96
C VAL A 274 -10.71 -5.87 -12.26
N LEU A 275 -10.22 -6.96 -11.69
CA LEU A 275 -8.86 -7.07 -11.14
C LEU A 275 -8.06 -8.07 -11.98
N LEU A 276 -7.09 -7.56 -12.73
CA LEU A 276 -6.17 -8.39 -13.50
C LEU A 276 -5.04 -8.93 -12.63
N LEU A 277 -4.77 -10.23 -12.77
CA LEU A 277 -3.64 -10.92 -12.17
C LEU A 277 -2.60 -11.22 -13.23
N SER A 278 -1.33 -10.97 -12.93
CA SER A 278 -0.22 -11.36 -13.80
C SER A 278 0.89 -12.05 -13.04
N GLN A 279 1.52 -13.03 -13.66
CA GLN A 279 2.72 -13.66 -13.13
C GLN A 279 3.95 -12.75 -13.22
N TYR A 280 3.97 -11.79 -14.14
CA TYR A 280 5.12 -10.91 -14.40
C TYR A 280 4.68 -9.46 -14.55
N VAL A 281 5.62 -8.52 -14.43
CA VAL A 281 5.33 -7.09 -14.66
C VAL A 281 5.15 -6.84 -16.16
N GLU A 282 3.91 -6.62 -16.59
CA GLU A 282 3.54 -6.33 -17.97
C GLU A 282 3.18 -4.86 -18.14
N THR A 283 4.22 -4.06 -18.30
CA THR A 283 4.15 -2.59 -18.32
C THR A 283 3.24 -2.03 -19.42
N ASP A 284 3.17 -2.69 -20.57
CA ASP A 284 2.37 -2.24 -21.71
C ASP A 284 0.86 -2.39 -21.40
N PHE A 285 0.46 -3.48 -20.73
CA PHE A 285 -0.90 -3.68 -20.26
C PHE A 285 -1.25 -2.70 -19.14
N ALA A 286 -0.34 -2.46 -18.20
CA ALA A 286 -0.57 -1.49 -17.13
C ALA A 286 -0.78 -0.05 -17.65
N LEU A 287 -0.07 0.37 -18.71
CA LEU A 287 -0.29 1.65 -19.37
C LEU A 287 -1.67 1.73 -20.04
N GLU A 288 -2.11 0.65 -20.66
CA GLU A 288 -3.45 0.57 -21.27
C GLU A 288 -4.56 0.67 -20.23
N LEU A 289 -4.36 0.09 -19.04
CA LEU A 289 -5.28 0.21 -17.90
C LEU A 289 -5.35 1.64 -17.35
N ILE A 290 -4.20 2.33 -17.24
CA ILE A 290 -4.13 3.72 -16.77
C ILE A 290 -4.78 4.68 -17.78
N SER A 291 -4.62 4.41 -19.08
CA SER A 291 -5.11 5.27 -20.16
C SER A 291 -6.64 5.20 -20.33
N GLY A 292 -7.28 4.13 -19.85
CA GLY A 292 -8.71 3.84 -20.02
C GLY A 292 -9.66 4.51 -19.02
N GLY A 293 -9.17 5.26 -18.03
CA GLY A 293 -9.98 5.92 -16.98
C GLY A 293 -9.77 5.33 -15.58
N ALA A 294 -10.15 6.09 -14.54
CA ALA A 294 -9.57 5.96 -13.19
C ALA A 294 -10.32 5.06 -12.18
N GLY A 295 -11.30 4.24 -12.59
CA GLY A 295 -12.14 3.49 -11.64
C GLY A 295 -12.50 2.08 -12.08
N LYS A 296 -12.88 1.24 -11.10
CA LYS A 296 -13.33 -0.16 -11.26
C LYS A 296 -12.31 -1.10 -11.93
N LEU A 297 -11.03 -0.75 -11.91
CA LEU A 297 -9.99 -1.51 -12.60
C LEU A 297 -8.74 -1.63 -11.73
N GLY A 298 -8.22 -2.85 -11.63
CA GLY A 298 -7.02 -3.17 -10.87
C GLY A 298 -6.05 -4.04 -11.65
N TYR A 299 -4.77 -3.94 -11.29
CA TYR A 299 -3.69 -4.80 -11.75
C TYR A 299 -2.83 -5.22 -10.56
N MET A 300 -2.65 -6.52 -10.38
CA MET A 300 -1.86 -7.09 -9.28
C MET A 300 -0.99 -8.25 -9.75
N LEU A 301 0.21 -8.37 -9.17
CA LEU A 301 1.07 -9.53 -9.39
C LEU A 301 0.56 -10.73 -8.58
N LYS A 302 0.56 -11.92 -9.19
CA LYS A 302 0.14 -13.18 -8.54
C LYS A 302 0.91 -13.45 -7.25
N ASP A 303 2.18 -13.04 -7.16
CA ASP A 303 2.98 -13.15 -5.94
C ASP A 303 2.35 -12.43 -4.72
N ARG A 304 1.57 -11.36 -4.95
CA ARG A 304 0.88 -10.61 -3.88
C ARG A 304 -0.35 -11.33 -3.33
N VAL A 305 -0.90 -12.30 -4.06
CA VAL A 305 -2.03 -13.11 -3.57
C VAL A 305 -1.64 -13.86 -2.29
N SER A 306 -0.35 -14.15 -2.09
CA SER A 306 0.18 -14.73 -0.85
C SER A 306 -0.02 -13.84 0.39
N ASN A 307 -0.14 -12.52 0.20
CA ASN A 307 -0.52 -11.57 1.24
C ASN A 307 -2.05 -11.40 1.24
N VAL A 308 -2.73 -12.25 1.99
CA VAL A 308 -4.21 -12.33 2.08
C VAL A 308 -4.86 -10.97 2.34
N GLN A 309 -4.30 -10.18 3.26
CA GLN A 309 -4.89 -8.90 3.63
C GLN A 309 -4.79 -7.89 2.48
N GLU A 310 -3.61 -7.77 1.88
CA GLU A 310 -3.37 -6.86 0.75
C GLU A 310 -4.22 -7.24 -0.47
N PHE A 311 -4.33 -8.53 -0.77
CA PHE A 311 -5.16 -9.02 -1.87
C PHE A 311 -6.65 -8.74 -1.62
N THR A 312 -7.18 -9.07 -0.44
CA THR A 312 -8.60 -8.85 -0.13
C THR A 312 -8.96 -7.36 -0.08
N ASP A 313 -8.07 -6.51 0.44
CA ASP A 313 -8.28 -5.06 0.43
C ASP A 313 -8.24 -4.49 -0.99
N ALA A 314 -7.41 -5.04 -1.88
CA ALA A 314 -7.41 -4.66 -3.29
C ALA A 314 -8.73 -5.02 -3.98
N VAL A 315 -9.26 -6.23 -3.74
CA VAL A 315 -10.56 -6.66 -4.29
C VAL A 315 -11.68 -5.76 -3.80
N ARG A 316 -11.74 -5.46 -2.49
CA ARG A 316 -12.75 -4.53 -1.93
C ARG A 316 -12.64 -3.14 -2.54
N ARG A 317 -11.42 -2.61 -2.69
CA ARG A 317 -11.19 -1.27 -3.26
C ARG A 317 -11.64 -1.17 -4.71
N VAL A 318 -11.32 -2.18 -5.53
CA VAL A 318 -11.72 -2.25 -6.94
C VAL A 318 -13.24 -2.40 -7.05
N GLY A 319 -13.85 -3.29 -6.26
CA GLY A 319 -15.30 -3.47 -6.20
C GLY A 319 -16.06 -2.23 -5.72
N ALA A 320 -15.47 -1.42 -4.85
CA ALA A 320 -16.04 -0.15 -4.40
C ALA A 320 -15.90 1.00 -5.42
N GLY A 321 -15.39 0.72 -6.64
CA GLY A 321 -15.23 1.72 -7.69
C GLY A 321 -13.83 2.32 -7.80
N GLY A 322 -12.92 1.99 -6.88
CA GLY A 322 -11.54 2.46 -6.90
C GLY A 322 -10.66 1.73 -7.92
N SER A 323 -9.36 2.02 -7.86
CA SER A 323 -8.33 1.37 -8.67
C SER A 323 -7.16 0.89 -7.81
N VAL A 324 -6.46 -0.14 -8.31
CA VAL A 324 -5.27 -0.72 -7.66
C VAL A 324 -4.23 -1.01 -8.72
N ILE A 325 -2.99 -0.58 -8.52
CA ILE A 325 -1.86 -0.97 -9.37
C ILE A 325 -0.74 -1.42 -8.46
N ASP A 326 -0.18 -2.60 -8.74
CA ASP A 326 0.93 -3.14 -7.97
C ASP A 326 2.11 -2.14 -7.90
N PRO A 327 2.69 -1.89 -6.72
CA PRO A 327 3.83 -0.98 -6.58
C PRO A 327 5.05 -1.32 -7.45
N GLU A 328 5.28 -2.59 -7.76
CA GLU A 328 6.36 -3.01 -8.66
C GLU A 328 6.06 -2.57 -10.11
N VAL A 329 4.80 -2.67 -10.53
CA VAL A 329 4.34 -2.21 -11.83
C VAL A 329 4.48 -0.70 -11.92
N VAL A 330 4.06 0.03 -10.88
CA VAL A 330 4.26 1.49 -10.78
C VAL A 330 5.75 1.83 -10.83
N SER A 331 6.60 1.11 -10.10
CA SER A 331 8.06 1.33 -10.11
C SER A 331 8.66 1.14 -11.50
N ARG A 332 8.20 0.16 -12.28
CA ARG A 332 8.65 -0.03 -13.67
C ARG A 332 8.09 1.00 -14.63
N LEU A 333 6.84 1.42 -14.44
CA LEU A 333 6.22 2.51 -15.20
C LEU A 333 6.92 3.85 -14.96
N VAL A 334 7.17 4.20 -13.70
CA VAL A 334 7.92 5.40 -13.29
C VAL A 334 9.39 5.26 -13.65
N GLY A 335 9.94 4.05 -13.60
CA GLY A 335 11.29 3.73 -14.09
C GLY A 335 11.44 3.92 -15.60
N ARG A 336 10.36 3.71 -16.37
CA ARG A 336 10.24 4.07 -17.79
C ARG A 336 10.03 5.59 -17.97
N ALA A 337 9.21 6.23 -17.15
CA ALA A 337 8.98 7.68 -17.17
C ALA A 337 10.24 8.51 -16.80
N ARG A 338 11.22 7.90 -16.12
CA ARG A 338 12.56 8.47 -15.91
C ARG A 338 13.50 8.32 -17.12
N ARG A 339 13.03 7.78 -18.25
CA ARG A 339 13.77 7.65 -19.52
C ARG A 339 12.97 8.24 -20.69
N ASP A 340 12.51 9.48 -20.55
CA ASP A 340 11.86 10.19 -21.68
C ASP A 340 12.81 10.93 -22.62
N ASN A 341 14.13 10.65 -22.55
CA ASN A 341 14.99 10.83 -23.71
C ASN A 341 16.13 9.79 -23.66
N PRO A 342 16.25 8.87 -24.65
CA PRO A 342 17.41 7.99 -24.83
C PRO A 342 18.76 8.74 -24.79
N LEU A 343 18.77 10.05 -25.02
CA LEU A 343 19.95 10.90 -24.94
C LEU A 343 20.30 11.36 -23.52
N ASP A 344 19.43 11.17 -22.51
CA ASP A 344 19.68 11.63 -21.12
C ASP A 344 20.74 10.81 -20.39
N VAL A 345 21.09 9.64 -20.91
CA VAL A 345 22.25 8.86 -20.46
C VAL A 345 23.58 9.45 -20.95
N LEU A 346 23.54 10.37 -21.93
CA LEU A 346 24.71 11.03 -22.49
C LEU A 346 25.09 12.25 -21.66
N THR A 347 26.39 12.45 -21.49
CA THR A 347 26.94 13.69 -20.94
C THR A 347 26.78 14.83 -21.95
N GLU A 348 26.84 16.08 -21.48
CA GLU A 348 26.76 17.26 -22.34
C GLU A 348 27.74 17.21 -23.53
N ARG A 349 28.97 16.74 -23.28
CA ARG A 349 29.99 16.57 -24.32
C ARG A 349 29.67 15.47 -25.32
N GLU A 350 29.06 14.38 -24.87
CA GLU A 350 28.62 13.30 -25.76
C GLU A 350 27.40 13.74 -26.60
N ARG A 351 26.50 14.55 -26.04
CA ARG A 351 25.38 15.14 -26.77
C ARG A 351 25.84 16.14 -27.84
N GLU A 352 26.81 16.98 -27.51
CA GLU A 352 27.46 17.90 -28.45
C GLU A 352 28.14 17.14 -29.62
N VAL A 353 28.89 16.08 -29.31
CA VAL A 353 29.49 15.19 -30.33
C VAL A 353 28.41 14.54 -31.21
N LEU A 354 27.31 14.06 -30.62
CA LEU A 354 26.22 13.43 -31.34
C LEU A 354 25.47 14.42 -32.26
N SER A 355 25.31 15.67 -31.85
CA SER A 355 24.76 16.74 -32.69
C SER A 355 25.60 16.95 -33.95
N PHE A 356 26.92 17.07 -33.83
CA PHE A 356 27.79 17.19 -35.00
C PHE A 356 27.80 15.92 -35.87
N MET A 357 27.61 14.74 -35.27
CA MET A 357 27.43 13.51 -36.05
C MET A 357 26.14 13.55 -36.88
N ALA A 358 25.05 14.09 -36.34
CA ALA A 358 23.78 14.26 -37.04
C ALA A 358 23.84 15.28 -38.17
N GLU A 359 24.72 16.29 -38.06
CA GLU A 359 25.08 17.20 -39.15
C GLU A 359 25.96 16.55 -40.25
N GLY A 360 26.32 15.27 -40.11
CA GLY A 360 27.16 14.55 -41.07
C GLY A 360 28.65 14.87 -40.98
N ARG A 361 29.12 15.49 -39.89
CA ARG A 361 30.54 15.85 -39.72
C ARG A 361 31.41 14.60 -39.49
N SER A 362 32.63 14.62 -40.03
CA SER A 362 33.66 13.61 -39.75
C SER A 362 34.31 13.81 -38.38
N ASN A 363 34.94 12.79 -37.80
CA ASN A 363 35.62 12.92 -36.50
C ASN A 363 36.71 14.01 -36.49
N GLN A 364 37.35 14.26 -37.64
CA GLN A 364 38.34 15.33 -37.83
C GLN A 364 37.69 16.73 -37.84
N ALA A 365 36.50 16.86 -38.43
CA ALA A 365 35.77 18.13 -38.39
C ALA A 365 35.24 18.42 -36.98
N ILE A 366 34.73 17.39 -36.28
CA ILE A 366 34.26 17.51 -34.89
C ILE A 366 35.42 17.89 -33.95
N SER A 367 36.61 17.30 -34.14
CA SER A 367 37.77 17.58 -33.31
C SER A 367 38.23 19.05 -33.44
N GLN A 368 38.16 19.62 -34.64
CA GLN A 368 38.41 21.04 -34.89
C GLN A 368 37.34 21.94 -34.27
N SER A 369 36.05 21.62 -34.42
CA SER A 369 34.95 22.41 -33.86
C SER A 369 34.97 22.44 -32.33
N MET A 370 35.38 21.35 -31.68
CA MET A 370 35.38 21.22 -30.22
C MET A 370 36.75 21.50 -29.58
N ASN A 371 37.78 21.81 -30.36
CA ASN A 371 39.19 21.95 -29.90
C ASN A 371 39.69 20.72 -29.10
N LEU A 372 39.35 19.52 -29.57
CA LEU A 372 39.75 18.25 -28.96
C LEU A 372 40.64 17.44 -29.91
N SER A 373 41.36 16.45 -29.39
CA SER A 373 42.09 15.52 -30.26
C SER A 373 41.14 14.56 -30.97
N THR A 374 41.48 14.10 -32.18
CA THR A 374 40.67 13.07 -32.89
C THR A 374 40.49 11.80 -32.05
N LYS A 375 41.50 11.42 -31.27
CA LYS A 375 41.47 10.29 -30.32
C LYS A 375 40.44 10.49 -29.21
N SER A 376 40.27 11.74 -28.72
CA SER A 376 39.25 12.09 -27.74
C SER A 376 37.84 11.96 -28.33
N ILE A 377 37.65 12.41 -29.58
CA ILE A 377 36.38 12.27 -30.29
C ILE A 377 36.02 10.80 -30.50
N GLU A 378 36.97 9.95 -30.91
CA GLU A 378 36.74 8.50 -31.01
C GLU A 378 36.35 7.86 -29.68
N GLY A 379 36.92 8.35 -28.58
CA GLY A 379 36.54 7.96 -27.22
C GLY A 379 35.09 8.31 -26.90
N HIS A 380 34.67 9.55 -27.17
CA HIS A 380 33.29 9.99 -26.98
C HIS A 380 32.30 9.20 -27.86
N VAL A 381 32.62 8.98 -29.14
CA VAL A 381 31.80 8.17 -30.06
C VAL A 381 31.62 6.74 -29.56
N ARG A 382 32.70 6.11 -29.07
CA ARG A 382 32.63 4.77 -28.46
C ARG A 382 31.70 4.76 -27.24
N ASN A 383 31.83 5.74 -26.36
CA ASN A 383 31.02 5.84 -25.15
C ASN A 383 29.54 6.10 -25.48
N ILE A 384 29.23 6.94 -26.47
CA ILE A 384 27.87 7.15 -26.98
C ILE A 384 27.27 5.82 -27.42
N PHE A 385 27.99 5.03 -28.22
CA PHE A 385 27.44 3.76 -28.69
C PHE A 385 27.22 2.76 -27.54
N THR A 386 28.11 2.74 -26.55
CA THR A 386 27.93 1.90 -25.36
C THR A 386 26.72 2.36 -24.53
N LYS A 387 26.56 3.67 -24.31
CA LYS A 387 25.47 4.24 -23.51
C LYS A 387 24.11 4.13 -24.18
N LEU A 388 24.06 4.24 -25.50
CA LEU A 388 22.86 4.01 -26.31
C LEU A 388 22.61 2.52 -26.59
N ASN A 389 23.40 1.61 -25.99
CA ASN A 389 23.30 0.16 -26.16
C ASN A 389 23.33 -0.31 -27.63
N LEU A 390 24.08 0.38 -28.48
CA LEU A 390 24.24 0.05 -29.89
C LEU A 390 25.31 -1.03 -30.03
N MET A 391 24.91 -2.28 -30.24
CA MET A 391 25.83 -3.40 -30.45
C MET A 391 26.43 -3.39 -31.86
N THR A 392 27.59 -4.03 -32.05
CA THR A 392 28.17 -4.23 -33.37
C THR A 392 27.48 -5.41 -34.04
N THR A 393 26.65 -5.14 -35.05
CA THR A 393 26.05 -6.15 -35.93
C THR A 393 26.72 -6.07 -37.31
N PRO A 394 26.77 -7.16 -38.09
CA PRO A 394 27.31 -7.14 -39.46
C PRO A 394 26.50 -6.24 -40.41
N ASP A 395 25.21 -6.08 -40.13
CA ASP A 395 24.23 -5.49 -41.05
C ASP A 395 23.93 -4.01 -40.75
N ASP A 396 24.35 -3.47 -39.60
CA ASP A 396 24.03 -2.10 -39.20
C ASP A 396 25.26 -1.21 -38.96
N HIS A 397 25.15 0.05 -39.38
CA HIS A 397 26.16 1.06 -39.11
C HIS A 397 25.84 1.80 -37.79
N ARG A 398 26.56 1.48 -36.70
CA ARG A 398 26.34 2.07 -35.35
C ARG A 398 26.27 3.59 -35.33
N ARG A 399 27.05 4.27 -36.18
CA ARG A 399 27.00 5.73 -36.33
C ARG A 399 25.65 6.22 -36.86
N VAL A 400 25.07 5.52 -37.83
CA VAL A 400 23.76 5.84 -38.42
C VAL A 400 22.66 5.56 -37.41
N LEU A 401 22.72 4.44 -36.70
CA LEU A 401 21.77 4.13 -35.63
C LEU A 401 21.79 5.20 -34.52
N ALA A 402 22.97 5.67 -34.10
CA ALA A 402 23.08 6.74 -33.10
C ALA A 402 22.43 8.05 -33.58
N VAL A 403 22.62 8.41 -34.86
CA VAL A 403 22.00 9.60 -35.46
C VAL A 403 20.48 9.43 -35.59
N LEU A 404 19.99 8.25 -35.98
CA LEU A 404 18.55 7.97 -36.03
C LEU A 404 17.91 8.05 -34.64
N THR A 405 18.62 7.62 -33.58
CA THR A 405 18.17 7.81 -32.19
C THR A 405 18.09 9.29 -31.83
N TYR A 406 19.07 10.11 -32.25
CA TYR A 406 19.09 11.56 -32.02
C TYR A 406 17.96 12.31 -32.75
N LEU A 407 17.55 11.85 -33.94
CA LEU A 407 16.51 12.50 -34.75
C LEU A 407 15.08 12.08 -34.40
N ARG A 408 14.91 10.99 -33.63
CA ARG A 408 13.60 10.47 -33.19
C ARG A 408 13.15 11.04 -31.84
N THR A 409 14.02 11.79 -31.19
CA THR A 409 13.84 12.51 -29.93
C THR A 409 13.78 13.99 -30.22
#